data_AF-A0A2M6V6C1-F1
#
_entry.id   AF-A0A2M6V6C1-F1
#
_cell.length_a   1.000
_cell.length_b   1.000
_cell.length_c   1.000
_cell.angle_alpha   90.00
_cell.angle_beta   90.00
_cell.angle_gamma   90.00
#
_symmetry.space_group_name_H-M   'P 1'
#
loop_
_entity.id
_entity.type
_entity.pdbx_description
1 polymer ?
#
loop_
_entity_poly.entity_id
_entity_poly.type
_entity_poly.pdbx_seq_one_letter_code
_entity_poly.pdbx_strand_id
1 'polypeptide(L)'
;MNLIGCDFSSSPSQRKPIVLALGQARQGRVQLQALQTFETLNAFGDWLAQPADWVGGFDLPFGLPRELVETLGWPTDWTACMDHYCALERPQIREQFAAFCNARPVGGKFAHRAADHPAGSSPSMKWVNPPVAYMLHAGVPLLRQAGVHLPGLCAGDARRVALEAYPGLLAREVLGKQSYKSDDKAKQTPERLLARRELLSALERGQTRLGLRLVASNALLGRLADDASGDALDATLCLMQAAWAQQQHEAGHPQYGLPPCDPLEGWIVTA
;
A
#
# COMPACT_ATOMS: atom_id res chain seq x y z
N MET A 1 11.15 0.43 -17.45
CA MET A 1 10.22 1.21 -16.61
C MET A 1 10.81 1.32 -15.21
N ASN A 2 10.82 2.52 -14.59
CA ASN A 2 11.16 2.61 -13.17
C ASN A 2 9.98 2.14 -12.33
N LEU A 3 10.27 1.57 -11.19
CA LEU A 3 9.29 1.06 -10.25
C LEU A 3 9.54 1.65 -8.89
N ILE A 4 8.45 1.91 -8.18
CA ILE A 4 8.50 2.31 -6.78
C ILE A 4 7.60 1.44 -5.91
N GLY A 5 8.00 1.25 -4.66
CA GLY A 5 7.18 0.62 -3.64
C GLY A 5 7.21 1.45 -2.38
N CYS A 6 6.05 1.76 -1.81
CA CYS A 6 5.92 2.68 -0.69
C CYS A 6 5.30 1.97 0.52
N ASP A 7 6.02 1.91 1.63
CA ASP A 7 5.45 1.68 2.95
C ASP A 7 5.06 3.04 3.53
N PHE A 8 3.75 3.28 3.68
CA PHE A 8 3.23 4.61 3.97
C PHE A 8 2.88 4.79 5.45
N SER A 9 3.26 5.94 5.99
CA SER A 9 2.87 6.39 7.32
C SER A 9 1.98 7.64 7.21
N SER A 10 0.82 7.63 7.86
CA SER A 10 -0.08 8.79 7.91
C SER A 10 0.42 9.93 8.80
N SER A 11 1.49 9.68 9.58
CA SER A 11 2.09 10.65 10.50
C SER A 11 3.59 10.38 10.54
N PRO A 12 4.31 10.62 9.43
CA PRO A 12 5.72 10.33 9.34
C PRO A 12 6.51 11.15 10.35
N SER A 13 7.61 10.58 10.81
CA SER A 13 8.58 11.21 11.70
C SER A 13 9.91 10.50 11.55
N GLN A 14 10.97 11.01 12.18
CA GLN A 14 12.26 10.31 12.22
C GLN A 14 12.15 8.86 12.73
N ARG A 15 11.22 8.55 13.64
CA ARG A 15 11.05 7.20 14.20
C ARG A 15 10.18 6.27 13.36
N LYS A 16 9.35 6.84 12.48
CA LYS A 16 8.43 6.11 11.61
C LYS A 16 8.26 6.90 10.31
N PRO A 17 9.30 6.93 9.46
CA PRO A 17 9.23 7.66 8.19
C PRO A 17 8.31 6.93 7.21
N ILE A 18 7.98 7.58 6.10
CA ILE A 18 7.55 6.86 4.89
C ILE A 18 8.80 6.24 4.26
N VAL A 19 8.75 4.97 3.86
CA VAL A 19 9.87 4.29 3.20
C VAL A 19 9.53 4.00 1.75
N LEU A 20 10.42 4.39 0.84
CA LEU A 20 10.27 4.23 -0.59
C LEU A 20 11.39 3.33 -1.15
N ALA A 21 11.01 2.18 -1.67
CA ALA A 21 11.86 1.30 -2.46
C ALA A 21 11.87 1.78 -3.91
N LEU A 22 13.06 2.00 -4.46
CA LEU A 22 13.28 2.34 -5.87
C LEU A 22 13.88 1.15 -6.60
N GLY A 23 13.33 0.82 -7.75
CA GLY A 23 13.83 -0.30 -8.53
C GLY A 23 13.43 -0.28 -10.00
N GLN A 24 13.78 -1.37 -10.68
CA GLN A 24 13.45 -1.60 -12.08
C GLN A 24 13.17 -3.08 -12.29
N ALA A 25 12.24 -3.41 -13.19
CA ALA A 25 11.99 -4.78 -13.60
C ALA A 25 12.50 -5.06 -15.01
N ARG A 26 13.06 -6.25 -15.20
CA ARG A 26 13.43 -6.79 -16.52
C ARG A 26 13.40 -8.31 -16.50
N GLN A 27 12.68 -8.92 -17.43
CA GLN A 27 12.66 -10.38 -17.65
C GLN A 27 12.42 -11.21 -16.37
N GLY A 28 11.37 -10.85 -15.61
CA GLY A 28 10.99 -11.55 -14.38
C GLY A 28 11.93 -11.32 -13.18
N ARG A 29 12.85 -10.34 -13.27
CA ARG A 29 13.70 -9.91 -12.17
C ARG A 29 13.36 -8.47 -11.79
N VAL A 30 13.24 -8.21 -10.49
CA VAL A 30 13.02 -6.89 -9.91
C VAL A 30 14.28 -6.50 -9.18
N GLN A 31 15.02 -5.52 -9.71
CA GLN A 31 16.21 -5.01 -9.08
C GLN A 31 15.84 -3.90 -8.09
N LEU A 32 16.05 -4.13 -6.80
CA LEU A 32 16.01 -3.07 -5.79
C LEU A 32 17.32 -2.28 -5.88
N GLN A 33 17.21 -0.99 -6.17
CA GLN A 33 18.35 -0.10 -6.42
C GLN A 33 18.64 0.78 -5.21
N ALA A 34 17.60 1.30 -4.55
CA ALA A 34 17.75 2.18 -3.40
C ALA A 34 16.53 2.13 -2.48
N LEU A 35 16.75 2.57 -1.25
CA LEU A 35 15.70 2.88 -0.27
C LEU A 35 15.84 4.35 0.11
N GLN A 36 14.74 5.10 0.03
CA GLN A 36 14.63 6.48 0.49
C GLN A 36 13.63 6.57 1.64
N THR A 37 13.79 7.58 2.48
CA THR A 37 12.92 7.79 3.65
C THR A 37 12.47 9.24 3.73
N PHE A 38 11.21 9.45 4.09
CA PHE A 38 10.63 10.78 4.25
C PHE A 38 10.05 10.94 5.65
N GLU A 39 10.54 11.94 6.39
CA GLU A 39 10.10 12.22 7.75
C GLU A 39 8.86 13.13 7.81
N THR A 40 8.46 13.73 6.68
CA THR A 40 7.28 14.60 6.59
C THR A 40 6.45 14.26 5.35
N LEU A 41 5.14 14.52 5.44
CA LEU A 41 4.23 14.38 4.29
C LEU A 41 4.62 15.34 3.16
N ASN A 42 5.07 16.56 3.48
CA ASN A 42 5.49 17.54 2.48
C ASN A 42 6.69 17.04 1.68
N ALA A 43 7.74 16.51 2.33
CA ALA A 43 8.91 15.99 1.61
C ALA A 43 8.55 14.83 0.67
N PHE A 44 7.59 13.99 1.07
CA PHE A 44 7.08 12.93 0.20
C PHE A 44 6.24 13.47 -0.96
N GLY A 45 5.37 14.45 -0.70
CA GLY A 45 4.59 15.15 -1.73
C GLY A 45 5.48 15.85 -2.76
N ASP A 46 6.53 16.54 -2.31
CA ASP A 46 7.53 17.18 -3.17
C ASP A 46 8.24 16.16 -4.06
N TRP A 47 8.51 14.95 -3.55
CA TRP A 47 9.08 13.86 -4.34
C TRP A 47 8.10 13.36 -5.40
N LEU A 48 6.83 13.13 -5.05
CA LEU A 48 5.79 12.68 -5.97
C LEU A 48 5.52 13.67 -7.11
N ALA A 49 5.66 14.98 -6.83
CA ALA A 49 5.45 16.05 -7.80
C ALA A 49 6.56 16.16 -8.85
N GLN A 50 7.72 15.52 -8.66
CA GLN A 50 8.81 15.57 -9.61
C GLN A 50 8.43 14.91 -10.95
N PRO A 51 8.81 15.48 -12.11
CA PRO A 51 8.65 14.82 -13.39
C PRO A 51 9.48 13.53 -13.44
N ALA A 52 8.79 12.40 -13.62
CA ALA A 52 9.43 11.09 -13.73
C ALA A 52 8.46 10.08 -14.39
N ASP A 53 9.02 8.97 -14.86
CA ASP A 53 8.25 7.85 -15.41
C ASP A 53 8.39 6.66 -14.44
N TRP A 54 7.30 6.27 -13.78
CA TRP A 54 7.27 5.15 -12.84
C TRP A 54 5.89 4.50 -12.68
N VAL A 55 5.89 3.22 -12.31
CA VAL A 55 4.73 2.51 -11.76
C VAL A 55 4.99 2.19 -10.30
N GLY A 56 4.05 2.52 -9.43
CA GLY A 56 4.21 2.50 -7.98
C GLY A 56 3.17 1.67 -7.27
N GLY A 57 3.60 0.85 -6.31
CA GLY A 57 2.75 0.17 -5.34
C GLY A 57 2.79 0.89 -4.00
N PHE A 58 1.64 1.18 -3.41
CA PHE A 58 1.55 1.98 -2.19
C PHE A 58 0.77 1.23 -1.10
N ASP A 59 1.38 1.03 0.08
CA ASP A 59 0.71 0.45 1.26
C ASP A 59 -0.19 1.49 1.93
N LEU A 60 -1.27 1.88 1.25
CA LEU A 60 -2.41 2.61 1.79
C LEU A 60 -3.63 2.38 0.88
N PRO A 61 -4.85 2.46 1.42
CA PRO A 61 -6.04 2.32 0.60
C PRO A 61 -6.29 3.57 -0.25
N PHE A 62 -6.90 3.36 -1.42
CA PHE A 62 -7.31 4.45 -2.32
C PHE A 62 -8.81 4.74 -2.29
N GLY A 63 -9.60 3.95 -1.56
CA GLY A 63 -11.05 4.12 -1.45
C GLY A 63 -11.62 3.66 -0.12
N LEU A 64 -12.85 4.10 0.17
CA LEU A 64 -13.63 3.70 1.33
C LEU A 64 -14.62 2.59 0.94
N PRO A 65 -15.13 1.79 1.89
CA PRO A 65 -16.20 0.84 1.60
C PRO A 65 -17.45 1.58 1.10
N ARG A 66 -18.03 1.12 -0.01
CA ARG A 66 -19.26 1.71 -0.59
C ARG A 66 -20.38 1.80 0.43
N GLU A 67 -20.58 0.72 1.19
CA GLU A 67 -21.61 0.64 2.24
C GLU A 67 -21.47 1.78 3.25
N LEU A 68 -20.24 2.15 3.62
CA LEU A 68 -19.98 3.26 4.53
C LEU A 68 -20.35 4.60 3.88
N VAL A 69 -19.87 4.84 2.65
CA VAL A 69 -20.12 6.08 1.90
C VAL A 69 -21.62 6.32 1.72
N GLU A 70 -22.35 5.29 1.29
CA GLU A 70 -23.79 5.35 1.07
C GLU A 70 -24.56 5.56 2.38
N THR A 71 -24.18 4.87 3.46
CA THR A 71 -24.85 5.02 4.76
C THR A 71 -24.66 6.41 5.36
N LEU A 72 -23.48 7.02 5.17
CA LEU A 72 -23.20 8.38 5.64
C LEU A 72 -23.80 9.46 4.71
N GLY A 73 -24.41 9.08 3.59
CA GLY A 73 -24.98 10.01 2.61
C GLY A 73 -23.91 10.84 1.90
N TRP A 74 -22.70 10.32 1.76
CA TRP A 74 -21.59 10.99 1.08
C TRP A 74 -21.69 10.81 -0.45
N PRO A 75 -21.00 11.64 -1.26
CA PRO A 75 -20.97 11.47 -2.71
C PRO A 75 -20.40 10.10 -3.11
N THR A 76 -20.96 9.47 -4.14
CA THR A 76 -20.53 8.14 -4.63
C THR A 76 -19.64 8.17 -5.88
N ASP A 77 -19.44 9.36 -6.46
CA ASP A 77 -18.33 9.59 -7.40
C ASP A 77 -17.02 9.64 -6.60
N TRP A 78 -15.97 8.97 -7.06
CA TRP A 78 -14.73 8.85 -6.30
C TRP A 78 -14.09 10.22 -6.01
N THR A 79 -14.04 11.12 -7.01
CA THR A 79 -13.40 12.43 -6.84
C THR A 79 -14.18 13.26 -5.81
N ALA A 80 -15.49 13.34 -5.97
CA ALA A 80 -16.35 14.05 -5.03
C ALA A 80 -16.32 13.43 -3.62
N CYS A 81 -16.26 12.09 -3.52
CA CYS A 81 -16.11 11.39 -2.25
C CYS A 81 -14.80 11.74 -1.56
N MET A 82 -13.69 11.75 -2.30
CA MET A 82 -12.38 12.09 -1.77
C MET A 82 -12.29 13.56 -1.38
N ASP A 83 -12.90 14.47 -2.14
CA ASP A 83 -12.99 15.89 -1.78
C ASP A 83 -13.75 16.09 -0.46
N HIS A 84 -14.91 15.45 -0.32
CA HIS A 84 -15.68 15.47 0.93
C HIS A 84 -14.87 14.85 2.09
N TYR A 85 -14.27 13.68 1.88
CA TYR A 85 -13.53 12.98 2.91
C TYR A 85 -12.31 13.76 3.41
N CYS A 86 -11.55 14.39 2.50
CA CYS A 86 -10.35 15.13 2.84
C CYS A 86 -10.63 16.53 3.43
N ALA A 87 -11.89 16.99 3.39
CA ALA A 87 -12.32 18.20 4.09
C ALA A 87 -12.64 17.96 5.58
N LEU A 88 -12.69 16.69 6.01
CA LEU A 88 -12.99 16.32 7.39
C LEU A 88 -11.71 16.26 8.24
N GLU A 89 -11.76 16.77 9.45
CA GLU A 89 -10.70 16.59 10.43
C GLU A 89 -10.70 15.16 11.00
N ARG A 90 -9.54 14.65 11.42
CA ARG A 90 -9.41 13.29 11.98
C ARG A 90 -10.42 12.98 13.11
N PRO A 91 -10.72 13.90 14.05
CA PRO A 91 -11.76 13.67 15.06
C PRO A 91 -13.15 13.46 14.45
N GLN A 92 -13.52 14.22 13.41
CA GLN A 92 -14.81 14.09 12.72
C GLN A 92 -14.91 12.75 11.97
N ILE A 93 -13.82 12.33 11.32
CA ILE A 93 -13.74 11.00 10.68
C ILE A 93 -13.97 9.90 11.71
N ARG A 94 -13.25 9.96 12.83
CA ARG A 94 -13.39 8.98 13.91
C ARG A 94 -14.80 8.95 14.47
N GLU A 95 -15.41 10.10 14.72
CA GLU A 95 -16.77 10.21 15.25
C GLU A 95 -17.79 9.57 14.30
N GLN A 96 -17.77 9.94 13.02
CA GLN A 96 -18.69 9.39 12.02
C GLN A 96 -18.51 7.89 11.85
N PHE A 97 -17.26 7.40 11.76
CA PHE A 97 -16.99 5.97 11.58
C PHE A 97 -17.32 5.16 12.84
N ALA A 98 -17.14 5.75 14.04
CA ALA A 98 -17.55 5.12 15.28
C ALA A 98 -19.07 5.05 15.40
N ALA A 99 -19.79 6.12 15.03
CA ALA A 99 -21.25 6.13 14.99
C ALA A 99 -21.80 5.06 14.04
N PHE A 100 -21.22 4.96 12.84
CA PHE A 100 -21.53 3.89 11.89
C PHE A 100 -21.29 2.50 12.50
N CYS A 101 -20.13 2.26 13.10
CA CYS A 101 -19.82 0.99 13.76
C CYS A 101 -20.80 0.64 14.90
N ASN A 102 -21.22 1.64 15.69
CA ASN A 102 -22.10 1.45 16.84
C ASN A 102 -23.54 1.13 16.45
N ALA A 103 -23.97 1.57 15.25
CA ALA A 103 -25.30 1.28 14.72
C ALA A 103 -25.42 -0.13 14.11
N ARG A 104 -24.31 -0.88 13.98
CA ARG A 104 -24.27 -2.16 13.29
C ARG A 104 -24.51 -3.36 14.22
N PRO A 105 -25.08 -4.47 13.69
CA PRO A 105 -25.21 -5.72 14.43
C PRO A 105 -23.87 -6.27 14.91
N VAL A 106 -23.93 -7.06 15.99
CA VAL A 106 -22.78 -7.83 16.48
C VAL A 106 -22.28 -8.78 15.39
N GLY A 107 -20.97 -8.82 15.19
CA GLY A 107 -20.31 -9.70 14.19
C GLY A 107 -19.98 -9.03 12.86
N GLY A 108 -20.51 -7.83 12.59
CA GLY A 108 -20.22 -7.06 11.37
C GLY A 108 -19.88 -5.62 11.68
N LYS A 109 -18.92 -5.36 12.57
CA LYS A 109 -18.64 -4.00 13.08
C LYS A 109 -18.14 -3.03 12.01
N PHE A 110 -17.28 -3.49 11.11
CA PHE A 110 -16.72 -2.67 10.04
C PHE A 110 -17.33 -3.07 8.70
N ALA A 111 -17.53 -2.09 7.81
CA ALA A 111 -17.73 -2.34 6.40
C ALA A 111 -16.38 -2.65 5.74
N HIS A 112 -16.42 -3.47 4.70
CA HIS A 112 -15.25 -3.92 3.96
C HIS A 112 -15.46 -3.67 2.48
N ARG A 113 -14.38 -3.31 1.78
CA ARG A 113 -14.37 -3.28 0.31
C ARG A 113 -14.33 -4.69 -0.25
N ALA A 114 -14.73 -4.84 -1.51
CA ALA A 114 -14.59 -6.11 -2.21
C ALA A 114 -13.14 -6.63 -2.21
N ALA A 115 -12.15 -5.73 -2.33
CA ALA A 115 -10.73 -6.07 -2.32
C ALA A 115 -10.18 -6.52 -0.95
N ASP A 116 -10.82 -6.13 0.15
CA ASP A 116 -10.26 -6.38 1.49
C ASP A 116 -10.28 -7.88 1.86
N HIS A 117 -11.29 -8.61 1.38
CA HIS A 117 -11.47 -10.03 1.65
C HIS A 117 -10.39 -10.93 0.99
N PRO A 118 -10.19 -10.90 -0.35
CA PRO A 118 -9.14 -11.69 -0.98
C PRO A 118 -7.74 -11.28 -0.51
N ALA A 119 -7.51 -10.01 -0.20
CA ALA A 119 -6.24 -9.55 0.36
C ALA A 119 -6.05 -9.95 1.84
N GLY A 120 -7.13 -10.22 2.57
CA GLY A 120 -7.14 -10.31 4.03
C GLY A 120 -6.53 -9.06 4.66
N SER A 121 -6.90 -7.89 4.15
CA SER A 121 -6.44 -6.59 4.65
C SER A 121 -7.33 -6.09 5.81
N SER A 122 -6.90 -5.02 6.47
CA SER A 122 -7.81 -4.28 7.36
C SER A 122 -8.74 -3.39 6.53
N PRO A 123 -10.01 -3.23 6.93
CA PRO A 123 -10.93 -2.36 6.20
C PRO A 123 -10.42 -0.92 6.22
N SER A 124 -10.54 -0.21 5.10
CA SER A 124 -10.01 1.16 4.95
C SER A 124 -10.67 2.18 5.88
N MET A 125 -11.82 1.85 6.47
CA MET A 125 -12.47 2.66 7.50
C MET A 125 -11.88 2.49 8.92
N LYS A 126 -10.90 1.61 9.13
CA LYS A 126 -10.32 1.38 10.47
C LYS A 126 -9.39 2.53 10.86
N TRP A 127 -9.60 3.14 12.02
CA TRP A 127 -8.80 4.29 12.50
C TRP A 127 -7.79 3.94 13.60
N VAL A 128 -7.63 2.66 13.95
CA VAL A 128 -6.71 2.22 15.01
C VAL A 128 -6.12 0.84 14.70
N ASN A 129 -4.79 0.72 14.82
CA ASN A 129 -4.01 -0.52 14.78
C ASN A 129 -4.41 -1.53 13.69
N PRO A 130 -4.12 -1.27 12.40
CA PRO A 130 -3.52 -0.04 11.83
C PRO A 130 -4.56 1.08 11.57
N PRO A 131 -4.15 2.37 11.55
CA PRO A 131 -5.03 3.51 11.31
C PRO A 131 -5.24 3.79 9.81
N VAL A 132 -5.75 2.79 9.10
CA VAL A 132 -5.86 2.79 7.63
C VAL A 132 -6.70 3.97 7.10
N ALA A 133 -7.74 4.38 7.83
CA ALA A 133 -8.52 5.57 7.50
C ALA A 133 -7.63 6.83 7.42
N TYR A 134 -6.73 7.01 8.40
CA TYR A 134 -5.82 8.14 8.38
C TYR A 134 -4.72 8.02 7.32
N MET A 135 -4.37 6.79 6.91
CA MET A 135 -3.45 6.56 5.78
C MET A 135 -4.09 7.02 4.47
N LEU A 136 -5.36 6.65 4.23
CA LEU A 136 -6.14 7.17 3.10
C LEU A 136 -6.18 8.70 3.12
N HIS A 137 -6.59 9.27 4.25
CA HIS A 137 -6.76 10.70 4.45
C HIS A 137 -5.46 11.50 4.27
N ALA A 138 -4.31 10.92 4.59
CA ALA A 138 -3.02 11.60 4.45
C ALA A 138 -2.37 11.37 3.08
N GLY A 139 -2.55 10.20 2.47
CA GLY A 139 -1.82 9.81 1.26
C GLY A 139 -2.54 10.15 -0.04
N VAL A 140 -3.86 9.93 -0.13
CA VAL A 140 -4.62 10.21 -1.36
C VAL A 140 -4.52 11.68 -1.80
N PRO A 141 -4.58 12.69 -0.90
CA PRO A 141 -4.36 14.08 -1.30
C PRO A 141 -3.01 14.32 -1.99
N LEU A 142 -1.93 13.68 -1.51
CA LEU A 142 -0.60 13.83 -2.08
C LEU A 142 -0.51 13.22 -3.49
N LEU A 143 -1.12 12.03 -3.68
CA LEU A 143 -1.19 11.39 -4.99
C LEU A 143 -2.00 12.25 -6.00
N ARG A 144 -3.15 12.77 -5.56
CA ARG A 144 -3.99 13.65 -6.39
C ARG A 144 -3.29 14.95 -6.74
N GLN A 145 -2.60 15.59 -5.78
CA GLN A 145 -1.85 16.81 -6.00
C GLN A 145 -0.68 16.60 -6.97
N ALA A 146 0.00 15.45 -6.91
CA ALA A 146 1.04 15.08 -7.86
C ALA A 146 0.50 14.79 -9.28
N GLY A 147 -0.82 14.62 -9.43
CA GLY A 147 -1.49 14.37 -10.69
C GLY A 147 -1.20 12.99 -11.27
N VAL A 148 -0.90 12.01 -10.42
CA VAL A 148 -0.60 10.62 -10.85
C VAL A 148 -1.86 9.96 -11.39
N HIS A 149 -1.72 8.96 -12.25
CA HIS A 149 -2.83 8.14 -12.68
C HIS A 149 -3.14 7.04 -11.64
N LEU A 150 -4.40 6.92 -11.24
CA LEU A 150 -4.91 5.87 -10.35
C LEU A 150 -5.85 4.96 -11.15
N PRO A 151 -5.37 3.84 -11.73
CA PRO A 151 -6.18 2.99 -12.59
C PRO A 151 -7.48 2.56 -11.92
N GLY A 152 -8.59 2.69 -12.65
CA GLY A 152 -9.93 2.34 -12.17
C GLY A 152 -10.61 3.39 -11.27
N LEU A 153 -9.87 4.41 -10.81
CA LEU A 153 -10.38 5.42 -9.87
C LEU A 153 -10.32 6.84 -10.42
N CYS A 154 -9.13 7.28 -10.85
CA CYS A 154 -8.90 8.67 -11.25
C CYS A 154 -7.87 8.78 -12.38
N ALA A 155 -8.26 9.45 -13.47
CA ALA A 155 -7.36 9.75 -14.57
C ALA A 155 -6.31 10.79 -14.17
N GLY A 156 -5.07 10.61 -14.62
CA GLY A 156 -3.94 11.49 -14.34
C GLY A 156 -2.83 11.32 -15.37
N ASP A 157 -1.60 11.70 -15.02
CA ASP A 157 -0.41 11.49 -15.84
C ASP A 157 -0.09 10.00 -15.94
N ALA A 158 -0.36 9.40 -17.10
CA ALA A 158 -0.15 7.98 -17.35
C ALA A 158 1.32 7.52 -17.26
N ARG A 159 2.29 8.45 -17.17
CA ARG A 159 3.69 8.12 -16.91
C ARG A 159 3.99 7.87 -15.44
N ARG A 160 3.11 8.32 -14.53
CA ARG A 160 3.22 8.14 -13.07
C ARG A 160 1.97 7.43 -12.59
N VAL A 161 2.07 6.12 -12.44
CA VAL A 161 0.91 5.27 -12.12
C VAL A 161 1.00 4.78 -10.68
N ALA A 162 -0.02 5.09 -9.89
CA ALA A 162 -0.13 4.63 -8.51
C ALA A 162 -1.16 3.50 -8.40
N LEU A 163 -0.76 2.42 -7.75
CA LEU A 163 -1.56 1.25 -7.46
C LEU A 163 -1.59 1.03 -5.95
N GLU A 164 -2.77 0.75 -5.41
CA GLU A 164 -2.90 0.30 -4.03
C GLU A 164 -2.26 -1.09 -3.92
N ALA A 165 -1.30 -1.24 -3.03
CA ALA A 165 -0.61 -2.49 -2.76
C ALA A 165 -0.80 -2.89 -1.30
N TYR A 166 -0.64 -4.18 -1.00
CA TYR A 166 -0.72 -4.65 0.37
C TYR A 166 0.42 -5.64 0.66
N PRO A 167 1.50 -5.23 1.34
CA PRO A 167 2.68 -6.06 1.54
C PRO A 167 2.37 -7.31 2.37
N GLY A 168 1.42 -7.20 3.31
CA GLY A 168 0.97 -8.30 4.15
C GLY A 168 0.38 -9.48 3.37
N LEU A 169 -0.15 -9.27 2.17
CA LEU A 169 -0.67 -10.33 1.31
C LEU A 169 0.45 -11.23 0.78
N LEU A 170 1.54 -10.65 0.30
CA LEU A 170 2.69 -11.40 -0.23
C LEU A 170 3.50 -12.04 0.90
N ALA A 171 3.66 -11.34 2.02
CA ALA A 171 4.34 -11.89 3.19
C ALA A 171 3.61 -13.12 3.76
N ARG A 172 2.27 -13.09 3.81
CA ARG A 172 1.45 -14.20 4.33
C ARG A 172 1.47 -15.42 3.44
N GLU A 173 1.67 -15.25 2.14
CA GLU A 173 1.84 -16.36 1.20
C GLU A 173 3.05 -17.24 1.59
N VAL A 174 4.15 -16.61 2.00
CA VAL A 174 5.38 -17.31 2.39
C VAL A 174 5.34 -17.76 3.85
N LEU A 175 4.95 -16.86 4.76
CA LEU A 175 5.12 -17.05 6.21
C LEU A 175 3.85 -17.56 6.91
N GLY A 176 2.74 -17.68 6.19
CA GLY A 176 1.44 -17.95 6.79
C GLY A 176 1.08 -16.92 7.86
N LYS A 177 0.77 -17.38 9.07
CA LYS A 177 0.38 -16.51 10.20
C LYS A 177 1.57 -15.94 10.99
N GLN A 178 2.80 -16.32 10.65
CA GLN A 178 3.99 -15.87 11.36
C GLN A 178 4.26 -14.39 11.06
N SER A 179 4.40 -13.60 12.12
CA SER A 179 4.73 -12.17 12.03
C SER A 179 6.24 -12.00 11.84
N TYR A 180 6.64 -11.18 10.87
CA TYR A 180 8.04 -10.87 10.59
C TYR A 180 8.48 -9.49 11.09
N LYS A 181 7.54 -8.67 11.57
CA LYS A 181 7.78 -7.26 11.91
C LYS A 181 7.06 -6.80 13.18
N SER A 182 7.62 -5.82 13.88
CA SER A 182 6.94 -5.15 15.00
C SER A 182 7.56 -3.81 15.38
N ASP A 183 6.68 -2.81 15.54
CA ASP A 183 7.02 -1.49 16.10
C ASP A 183 7.43 -1.56 17.59
N ASP A 184 7.04 -2.63 18.30
CA ASP A 184 7.37 -2.83 19.70
C ASP A 184 8.75 -3.49 19.84
N LYS A 185 9.72 -2.71 20.33
CA LYS A 185 11.10 -3.15 20.56
C LYS A 185 11.20 -4.44 21.37
N ALA A 186 10.34 -4.63 22.37
CA ALA A 186 10.36 -5.83 23.21
C ALA A 186 10.00 -7.11 22.43
N LYS A 187 9.36 -6.95 21.26
CA LYS A 187 8.97 -8.06 20.39
C LYS A 187 9.87 -8.19 19.16
N GLN A 188 10.98 -7.46 19.08
CA GLN A 188 11.93 -7.60 17.97
C GLN A 188 12.84 -8.81 18.23
N THR A 189 12.27 -10.00 18.04
CA THR A 189 12.89 -11.28 18.44
C THR A 189 13.70 -11.94 17.31
N PRO A 190 14.60 -12.89 17.64
CA PRO A 190 15.30 -13.70 16.65
C PRO A 190 14.37 -14.44 15.68
N GLU A 191 13.19 -14.89 16.13
CA GLU A 191 12.21 -15.59 15.28
C GLU A 191 11.66 -14.67 14.18
N ARG A 192 11.51 -13.37 14.47
CA ARG A 192 11.11 -12.38 13.46
C ARG A 192 12.22 -12.07 12.48
N LEU A 193 13.47 -12.05 12.93
CA LEU A 193 14.63 -11.95 12.04
C LEU A 193 14.70 -13.16 11.09
N LEU A 194 14.46 -14.38 11.61
CA LEU A 194 14.39 -15.59 10.79
C LEU A 194 13.25 -15.50 9.76
N ALA A 195 12.06 -15.03 10.17
CA ALA A 195 10.94 -14.82 9.25
C ALA A 195 11.26 -13.81 8.14
N ARG A 196 11.94 -12.69 8.46
CA ARG A 196 12.39 -11.73 7.44
C ARG A 196 13.38 -12.36 6.46
N ARG A 197 14.34 -13.14 6.96
CA ARG A 197 15.30 -13.85 6.11
C ARG A 197 14.65 -14.90 5.23
N GLU A 198 13.69 -15.65 5.75
CA GLU A 198 12.90 -16.62 4.99
C GLU A 198 12.12 -15.94 3.86
N LEU A 199 11.42 -14.85 4.17
CA LEU A 199 10.68 -14.05 3.19
C LEU A 199 11.61 -13.50 2.10
N LEU A 200 12.74 -12.91 2.47
CA LEU A 200 13.75 -12.45 1.49
C LEU A 200 14.24 -13.59 0.61
N SER A 201 14.52 -14.75 1.21
CA SER A 201 14.99 -15.92 0.48
C SER A 201 13.95 -16.45 -0.52
N ALA A 202 12.67 -16.42 -0.17
CA ALA A 202 11.58 -16.76 -1.09
C ALA A 202 11.47 -15.74 -2.24
N LEU A 203 11.60 -14.44 -1.95
CA LEU A 203 11.59 -13.38 -2.97
C LEU A 203 12.78 -13.50 -3.93
N GLU A 204 14.00 -13.79 -3.45
CA GLU A 204 15.19 -13.98 -4.29
C GLU A 204 15.04 -15.18 -5.24
N ARG A 205 14.38 -16.25 -4.77
CA ARG A 205 14.09 -17.45 -5.58
C ARG A 205 12.85 -17.32 -6.46
N GLY A 206 12.04 -16.27 -6.26
CA GLY A 206 10.78 -16.07 -6.97
C GLY A 206 9.72 -17.09 -6.60
N GLN A 207 9.72 -17.53 -5.35
CA GLN A 207 8.80 -18.53 -4.79
C GLN A 207 7.52 -17.87 -4.26
N THR A 208 6.92 -17.02 -5.08
CA THR A 208 5.61 -16.41 -4.83
C THR A 208 4.75 -16.51 -6.07
N ARG A 209 3.44 -16.31 -5.95
CA ARG A 209 2.47 -16.33 -7.06
C ARG A 209 2.75 -15.28 -8.13
N LEU A 210 3.55 -14.26 -7.79
CA LEU A 210 3.95 -13.23 -8.75
C LEU A 210 4.94 -13.76 -9.79
N GLY A 211 5.67 -14.85 -9.50
CA GLY A 211 6.67 -15.41 -10.41
C GLY A 211 7.87 -14.49 -10.67
N LEU A 212 8.12 -13.53 -9.77
CA LEU A 212 9.17 -12.52 -9.90
C LEU A 212 10.29 -12.76 -8.90
N ARG A 213 11.54 -12.54 -9.32
CA ARG A 213 12.72 -12.66 -8.45
C ARG A 213 13.23 -11.29 -8.00
N LEU A 214 13.37 -11.10 -6.69
CA LEU A 214 14.07 -9.93 -6.14
C LEU A 214 15.58 -10.08 -6.36
N VAL A 215 16.22 -9.00 -6.82
CA VAL A 215 17.66 -8.88 -6.95
C VAL A 215 18.10 -7.60 -6.24
N ALA A 216 19.03 -7.70 -5.31
CA ALA A 216 19.56 -6.54 -4.60
C ALA A 216 21.04 -6.79 -4.22
N SER A 217 21.75 -5.74 -3.84
CA SER A 217 23.09 -5.90 -3.26
C SER A 217 23.01 -6.56 -1.88
N ASN A 218 24.06 -7.23 -1.44
CA ASN A 218 24.14 -7.80 -0.08
C ASN A 218 23.91 -6.73 1.00
N ALA A 219 24.33 -5.49 0.75
CA ALA A 219 24.09 -4.36 1.65
C ALA A 219 22.59 -4.03 1.77
N LEU A 220 21.86 -4.02 0.67
CA LEU A 220 20.41 -3.80 0.69
C LEU A 220 19.68 -4.99 1.33
N LEU A 221 20.03 -6.22 0.98
CA LEU A 221 19.45 -7.41 1.61
C LEU A 221 19.67 -7.44 3.12
N GLY A 222 20.88 -7.06 3.58
CA GLY A 222 21.18 -6.88 5.00
C GLY A 222 20.27 -5.84 5.64
N ARG A 223 20.13 -4.65 5.03
CA ARG A 223 19.21 -3.61 5.52
C ARG A 223 17.76 -4.10 5.65
N LEU A 224 17.26 -4.86 4.68
CA LEU A 224 15.90 -5.42 4.73
C LEU A 224 15.74 -6.46 5.85
N ALA A 225 16.76 -7.28 6.10
CA ALA A 225 16.71 -8.29 7.16
C ALA A 225 16.85 -7.67 8.57
N ASP A 226 17.70 -6.67 8.71
CA ASP A 226 18.02 -6.04 10.00
C ASP A 226 16.98 -5.00 10.43
N ASP A 227 16.12 -4.54 9.52
CA ASP A 227 14.97 -3.69 9.82
C ASP A 227 13.87 -4.48 10.56
N ALA A 228 13.78 -4.27 11.87
CA ALA A 228 12.83 -4.97 12.73
C ALA A 228 11.40 -4.39 12.70
N SER A 229 11.21 -3.12 12.31
CA SER A 229 9.87 -2.56 12.07
C SER A 229 9.29 -3.05 10.75
N GLY A 230 10.15 -3.46 9.81
CA GLY A 230 9.79 -4.11 8.56
C GLY A 230 9.48 -3.15 7.43
N ASP A 231 9.50 -1.84 7.69
CA ASP A 231 9.08 -0.77 6.78
C ASP A 231 9.83 -0.86 5.43
N ALA A 232 11.14 -1.13 5.44
CA ALA A 232 11.91 -1.30 4.22
C ALA A 232 11.53 -2.56 3.43
N LEU A 233 11.17 -3.64 4.13
CA LEU A 233 10.70 -4.88 3.51
C LEU A 233 9.28 -4.71 2.96
N ASP A 234 8.38 -4.03 3.67
CA ASP A 234 7.04 -3.68 3.18
C ASP A 234 7.09 -2.82 1.92
N ALA A 235 7.94 -1.79 1.90
CA ALA A 235 8.18 -0.98 0.70
C ALA A 235 8.68 -1.85 -0.47
N THR A 236 9.57 -2.81 -0.19
CA THR A 236 10.07 -3.75 -1.20
C THR A 236 8.98 -4.72 -1.68
N LEU A 237 8.09 -5.20 -0.81
CA LEU A 237 6.96 -6.04 -1.20
C LEU A 237 5.95 -5.26 -2.07
N CYS A 238 5.77 -3.97 -1.80
CA CYS A 238 4.98 -3.09 -2.67
C CYS A 238 5.65 -2.88 -4.04
N LEU A 239 6.98 -2.78 -4.08
CA LEU A 239 7.75 -2.72 -5.33
C LEU A 239 7.57 -3.99 -6.16
N MET A 240 7.57 -5.16 -5.53
CA MET A 240 7.32 -6.45 -6.21
C MET A 240 5.91 -6.51 -6.81
N GLN A 241 4.91 -6.00 -6.10
CA GLN A 241 3.53 -5.90 -6.60
C GLN A 241 3.41 -4.93 -7.78
N ALA A 242 4.07 -3.77 -7.72
CA ALA A 242 4.14 -2.81 -8.83
C ALA A 242 4.81 -3.42 -10.07
N ALA A 243 5.87 -4.20 -9.88
CA ALA A 243 6.56 -4.92 -10.95
C ALA A 243 5.63 -5.92 -11.67
N TRP A 244 4.87 -6.69 -10.90
CA TRP A 244 3.90 -7.64 -11.47
C TRP A 244 2.83 -6.90 -12.27
N ALA A 245 2.31 -5.81 -11.72
CA ALA A 245 1.27 -5.00 -12.35
C ALA A 245 1.75 -4.39 -13.68
N GLN A 246 2.99 -3.88 -13.71
CA GLN A 246 3.64 -3.40 -14.92
C GLN A 246 3.79 -4.53 -15.96
N GLN A 247 4.16 -5.74 -15.55
CA GLN A 247 4.24 -6.88 -16.47
C GLN A 247 2.87 -7.23 -17.08
N GLN A 248 1.78 -7.16 -16.30
CA GLN A 248 0.43 -7.34 -16.84
C GLN A 248 0.10 -6.27 -17.87
N HIS A 249 0.45 -5.02 -17.60
CA HIS A 249 0.22 -3.92 -18.53
C HIS A 249 1.01 -4.07 -19.83
N GLU A 250 2.30 -4.44 -19.75
CA GLU A 250 3.15 -4.73 -20.91
C GLU A 250 2.61 -5.92 -21.74
N ALA A 251 1.92 -6.87 -21.08
CA ALA A 251 1.22 -7.97 -21.74
C ALA A 251 -0.14 -7.57 -22.35
N GLY A 252 -0.53 -6.29 -22.28
CA GLY A 252 -1.73 -5.74 -22.89
C GLY A 252 -2.92 -5.57 -21.93
N HIS A 253 -2.75 -5.83 -20.62
CA HIS A 253 -3.83 -5.59 -19.66
C HIS A 253 -4.09 -4.07 -19.48
N PRO A 254 -5.32 -3.58 -19.67
CA PRO A 254 -5.59 -2.14 -19.70
C PRO A 254 -5.41 -1.45 -18.34
N GLN A 255 -5.62 -2.19 -17.25
CA GLN A 255 -5.56 -1.66 -15.88
C GLN A 255 -4.52 -2.38 -15.01
N TYR A 256 -3.32 -2.65 -15.55
CA TYR A 256 -2.20 -3.16 -14.73
C TYR A 256 -2.50 -4.45 -13.93
N GLY A 257 -3.34 -5.34 -14.47
CA GLY A 257 -3.76 -6.58 -13.81
C GLY A 257 -4.90 -6.44 -12.80
N LEU A 258 -5.48 -5.25 -12.61
CA LEU A 258 -6.67 -5.08 -11.78
C LEU A 258 -7.89 -5.73 -12.45
N PRO A 259 -8.72 -6.51 -11.73
CA PRO A 259 -9.98 -6.99 -12.27
C PRO A 259 -10.98 -5.83 -12.44
N PRO A 260 -12.08 -6.02 -13.18
CA PRO A 260 -13.22 -5.09 -13.10
C PRO A 260 -13.61 -4.91 -11.63
N CYS A 261 -13.46 -3.69 -11.12
CA CYS A 261 -13.68 -3.36 -9.72
C CYS A 261 -14.61 -2.15 -9.59
N ASP A 262 -15.10 -1.94 -8.37
CA ASP A 262 -15.93 -0.79 -8.04
C ASP A 262 -15.12 0.52 -8.18
N PRO A 263 -15.56 1.49 -9.00
CA PRO A 263 -14.84 2.74 -9.22
C PRO A 263 -14.85 3.68 -8.00
N LEU A 264 -15.60 3.36 -6.94
CA LEU A 264 -15.57 4.07 -5.65
C LEU A 264 -14.60 3.43 -4.65
N GLU A 265 -14.54 2.09 -4.61
CA GLU A 265 -13.74 1.37 -3.62
C GLU A 265 -12.28 1.14 -4.05
N GLY A 266 -12.08 0.93 -5.36
CA GLY A 266 -10.80 0.53 -5.94
C GLY A 266 -10.47 -0.94 -5.72
N TRP A 267 -9.20 -1.28 -5.93
CA TRP A 267 -8.71 -2.66 -5.77
C TRP A 267 -7.27 -2.68 -5.23
N ILE A 268 -6.96 -3.66 -4.38
CA ILE A 268 -5.60 -3.97 -3.94
C ILE A 268 -4.94 -4.80 -5.02
N VAL A 269 -3.87 -4.28 -5.64
CA VAL A 269 -3.17 -4.99 -6.69
C VAL A 269 -2.69 -6.35 -6.20
N THR A 270 -2.80 -7.37 -7.05
CA THR A 270 -2.52 -8.78 -6.75
C THR A 270 -3.48 -9.48 -5.81
N ALA A 271 -4.51 -8.85 -5.24
CA ALA A 271 -5.50 -9.52 -4.38
C ALA A 271 -6.18 -10.71 -5.08
#